data_AF-A0A3C0AIN5-F1
#
_entry.id   AF-A0A3C0AIN5-F1
#
_cell.length_a   1.000
_cell.length_b   1.000
_cell.length_c   1.000
_cell.angle_alpha   90.00
_cell.angle_beta   90.00
_cell.angle_gamma   90.00
#
_symmetry.space_group_name_H-M   'P 1'
#
loop_
_entity.id
_entity.type
_entity.pdbx_description
1 polymer ?
#
loop_
_entity_poly.entity_id
_entity_poly.type
_entity_poly.pdbx_seq_one_letter_code
_entity_poly.pdbx_strand_id
1 'polypeptide(L)'
;MQKPLRDITRSDFTLEARFQTTDQGRNILMGNYDGKAGALNLELHEGNTVRIYVQPPDPRNASALERESERDKIIAAKTARILREENPAAMFVYFHQTDATGHAIGFSPDVPEYISAIENVDACVNTVLKAMQSRPNYENEDWLTIICTDHGGLKRGHSKGHQVPEIRRVFLIVHGPSVTPGRIQEQAYVVDVTATALAHLLGKVDEQWQLDGKVVGLKNKK
;
A
#
# COMPACT_ATOMS: atom_id res chain seq x y z
N MET A 1 12.13 17.34 41.26
CA MET A 1 11.71 18.29 40.21
C MET A 1 11.95 17.63 38.86
N GLN A 2 10.93 17.64 38.00
CA GLN A 2 10.99 17.05 36.65
C GLN A 2 11.90 17.92 35.77
N LYS A 3 12.79 17.31 34.98
CA LYS A 3 13.70 18.05 34.09
C LYS A 3 12.89 18.82 33.03
N PRO A 4 13.31 20.04 32.64
CA PRO A 4 12.75 20.71 31.47
C PRO A 4 12.86 19.83 30.23
N LEU A 5 11.83 19.80 29.38
CA LEU A 5 11.76 18.97 28.16
C LEU A 5 12.98 19.09 27.24
N ARG A 6 13.65 20.25 27.23
CA ARG A 6 14.84 20.52 26.42
C ARG A 6 16.09 19.75 26.87
N ASP A 7 16.11 19.22 28.10
CA ASP A 7 17.26 18.59 28.75
C ASP A 7 17.12 17.06 28.86
N ILE A 8 16.13 16.47 28.18
CA ILE A 8 15.97 15.02 28.06
C ILE A 8 16.93 14.53 26.98
N THR A 9 17.79 13.57 27.34
CA THR A 9 18.71 12.90 26.42
C THR A 9 17.91 12.29 25.26
N ARG A 10 18.35 12.47 24.01
CA ARG A 10 17.74 11.84 22.83
C ARG A 10 18.02 10.32 22.80
N SER A 11 17.47 9.60 23.76
CA SER A 11 17.41 8.14 23.84
C SER A 11 15.93 7.70 23.91
N ASP A 12 15.65 6.41 23.89
CA ASP A 12 14.30 5.86 23.98
C ASP A 12 13.50 6.48 25.14
N PHE A 13 12.34 7.06 24.84
CA PHE A 13 11.42 7.62 25.82
C PHE A 13 9.99 7.16 25.53
N THR A 14 9.18 7.04 26.58
CA THR A 14 7.75 6.69 26.49
C THR A 14 6.93 7.97 26.58
N LEU A 15 6.05 8.19 25.61
CA LEU A 15 5.00 9.22 25.66
C LEU A 15 3.67 8.53 25.97
N GLU A 16 3.01 8.91 27.07
CA GLU A 16 1.66 8.43 27.39
C GLU A 16 0.64 9.54 27.08
N ALA A 17 -0.29 9.24 26.17
CA ALA A 17 -1.43 10.08 25.87
C ALA A 17 -2.71 9.27 26.10
N ARG A 18 -3.68 9.84 26.83
CA ARG A 18 -4.96 9.19 27.13
C ARG A 18 -6.07 9.87 26.35
N PHE A 19 -6.78 9.10 25.53
CA PHE A 19 -7.95 9.54 24.80
C PHE A 19 -9.15 8.67 25.19
N GLN A 20 -10.33 9.27 25.23
CA GLN A 20 -11.59 8.57 25.40
C GLN A 20 -12.45 8.88 24.17
N THR A 21 -12.84 7.87 23.41
CA THR A 21 -13.73 8.01 22.24
C THR A 21 -14.91 7.06 22.37
N THR A 22 -16.07 7.47 21.86
CA THR A 22 -17.32 6.69 21.83
C THR A 22 -17.57 6.05 20.45
N ASP A 23 -16.65 6.21 19.51
CA ASP A 23 -16.80 5.74 18.13
C ASP A 23 -16.29 4.30 17.95
N GLN A 24 -17.05 3.48 17.22
CA GLN A 24 -16.74 2.08 16.88
C GLN A 24 -16.03 1.95 15.51
N GLY A 25 -15.81 3.07 14.82
CA GLY A 25 -15.10 3.12 13.54
C GLY A 25 -13.64 2.69 13.66
N ARG A 26 -13.31 1.53 13.09
CA ARG A 26 -11.92 1.10 12.91
C ARG A 26 -11.22 1.97 11.86
N ASN A 27 -9.91 2.15 12.00
CA ASN A 27 -8.99 2.75 11.01
C ASN A 27 -8.98 4.29 10.87
N ILE A 28 -8.96 5.04 11.97
CA ILE A 28 -8.54 6.45 11.90
C ILE A 28 -7.01 6.52 12.07
N LEU A 29 -6.30 6.77 10.97
CA LEU A 29 -4.89 7.18 10.99
C LEU A 29 -4.83 8.67 11.34
N MET A 30 -4.39 9.01 12.55
CA MET A 30 -4.20 10.41 12.96
C MET A 30 -2.81 10.90 12.57
N GLY A 31 -2.66 11.26 11.30
CA GLY A 31 -1.54 12.05 10.78
C GLY A 31 -0.19 11.33 10.71
N ASN A 32 0.63 11.76 9.74
CA ASN A 32 2.04 11.42 9.63
C ASN A 32 2.84 12.69 9.92
N TYR A 33 3.66 12.71 10.98
CA TYR A 33 4.66 13.76 11.17
C TYR A 33 6.01 13.25 10.66
N ASP A 34 6.39 13.73 9.47
CA ASP A 34 7.69 13.42 8.87
C ASP A 34 8.76 14.43 9.33
N GLY A 35 9.92 13.91 9.72
CA GLY A 35 11.11 14.68 10.08
C GLY A 35 12.38 13.90 9.81
N LYS A 36 13.54 14.52 10.07
CA LYS A 36 14.87 13.89 9.82
C LYS A 36 15.10 12.55 10.56
N ALA A 37 14.25 12.20 11.52
CA ALA A 37 14.30 10.96 12.29
C ALA A 37 13.23 9.92 11.87
N GLY A 38 12.45 10.17 10.81
CA GLY A 38 11.39 9.29 10.31
C GLY A 38 9.98 9.81 10.62
N ALA A 39 9.01 8.90 10.64
CA ALA A 39 7.58 9.18 10.81
C ALA A 39 7.03 8.67 12.15
N LEU A 40 6.22 9.49 12.83
CA LEU A 40 5.43 9.07 13.99
C LEU A 40 3.99 8.81 13.55
N ASN A 41 3.51 7.59 13.79
CA ASN A 41 2.16 7.18 13.44
C ASN A 41 1.35 6.83 14.71
N LEU A 42 0.09 7.27 14.72
CA LEU A 42 -0.88 6.98 15.78
C LEU A 42 -2.05 6.18 15.18
N GLU A 43 -2.23 4.96 15.67
CA GLU A 43 -3.31 4.05 15.26
C GLU A 43 -4.22 3.76 16.45
N LEU A 44 -5.52 4.05 16.31
CA LEU A 44 -6.54 3.57 17.25
C LEU A 44 -6.75 2.07 17.04
N HIS A 45 -6.50 1.29 18.08
CA HIS A 45 -6.59 -0.16 18.08
C HIS A 45 -7.81 -0.61 18.90
N GLU A 46 -8.32 -1.81 18.61
CA GLU A 46 -9.47 -2.39 19.32
C GLU A 46 -9.23 -2.39 20.84
N GLY A 47 -10.31 -2.15 21.62
CA GLY A 47 -10.27 -2.17 23.09
C GLY A 47 -9.75 -0.91 23.76
N ASN A 48 -9.88 0.27 23.15
CA ASN A 48 -9.35 1.55 23.67
C ASN A 48 -7.83 1.57 23.82
N THR A 49 -7.11 0.88 22.95
CA THR A 49 -5.64 0.89 22.94
C THR A 49 -5.13 1.77 21.80
N VAL A 50 -4.03 2.49 22.02
CA VAL A 50 -3.35 3.27 20.98
C VAL A 50 -2.02 2.59 20.70
N ARG A 51 -1.75 2.28 19.43
CA ARG A 51 -0.41 1.87 19.00
C ARG A 51 0.33 3.10 18.51
N ILE A 52 1.44 3.41 19.17
CA ILE A 52 2.42 4.40 18.71
C ILE A 52 3.57 3.62 18.07
N TYR A 53 3.88 3.90 16.82
CA TYR A 53 5.08 3.36 16.19
C TYR A 53 5.88 4.47 15.50
N VAL A 54 7.19 4.39 15.72
CA VAL A 54 8.17 5.25 15.05
C VAL A 54 8.68 4.48 13.84
N GLN A 55 8.32 4.97 12.67
CA GLN A 55 8.88 4.50 11.42
C GLN A 55 10.24 5.17 11.23
N PRO A 56 11.35 4.42 11.13
CA PRO A 56 12.65 4.98 10.82
C PRO A 56 12.62 5.69 9.47
N PRO A 57 13.55 6.64 9.21
CA PRO A 57 13.61 7.32 7.92
C PRO A 57 13.90 6.32 6.81
N ASP A 58 13.57 6.71 5.58
CA ASP A 58 13.79 5.88 4.40
C ASP A 58 15.23 5.37 4.35
N PRO A 59 15.40 4.09 3.96
CA PRO A 59 16.70 3.45 3.96
C PRO A 59 17.69 4.20 3.06
N ARG A 60 18.86 4.55 3.62
CA ARG A 60 19.96 5.21 2.89
C ARG A 60 21.16 4.30 2.63
N ASN A 61 21.11 3.06 3.11
CA ASN A 61 22.17 2.05 3.01
C ASN A 61 21.59 0.63 2.89
N ALA A 62 22.42 -0.34 2.51
CA ALA A 62 22.00 -1.70 2.19
C ALA A 62 21.30 -2.44 3.35
N SER A 63 21.75 -2.27 4.60
CA SER A 63 21.13 -2.90 5.77
C SER A 63 19.69 -2.41 6.02
N ALA A 64 19.39 -1.18 5.63
CA ALA A 64 18.05 -0.64 5.75
C ALA A 64 17.12 -1.12 4.60
N LEU A 65 17.66 -1.61 3.48
CA LEU A 65 16.86 -2.22 2.39
C LEU A 65 16.39 -3.63 2.73
N GLU A 66 17.21 -4.42 3.41
CA GLU A 66 16.81 -5.76 3.90
C GLU A 66 15.61 -5.68 4.85
N ARG A 67 15.58 -4.64 5.70
CA ARG A 67 14.44 -4.35 6.57
C ARG A 67 13.14 -4.11 5.80
N GLU A 68 13.18 -3.39 4.67
CA GLU A 68 11.97 -3.15 3.86
C GLU A 68 11.49 -4.44 3.20
N SER A 69 12.42 -5.32 2.81
CA SER A 69 12.07 -6.67 2.35
C SER A 69 11.31 -7.48 3.40
N GLU A 70 11.81 -7.50 4.63
CA GLU A 70 11.15 -8.21 5.73
C GLU A 70 9.79 -7.59 6.08
N ARG A 71 9.65 -6.26 5.97
CA ARG A 71 8.36 -5.59 6.16
C ARG A 71 7.32 -6.02 5.13
N ASP A 72 7.67 -6.06 3.86
CA ASP A 72 6.76 -6.50 2.80
C ASP A 72 6.34 -7.97 3.00
N LYS A 73 7.28 -8.84 3.43
CA LYS A 73 6.95 -10.24 3.79
C LYS A 73 5.98 -10.33 4.97
N ILE A 74 6.16 -9.50 6.02
CA ILE A 74 5.25 -9.44 7.16
C ILE A 74 3.86 -8.95 6.71
N ILE A 75 3.79 -7.93 5.85
CA ILE A 75 2.54 -7.42 5.28
C ILE A 75 1.84 -8.52 4.49
N ALA A 76 2.56 -9.23 3.62
CA ALA A 76 2.01 -10.34 2.84
C ALA A 76 1.48 -11.47 3.73
N ALA A 77 2.25 -11.87 4.76
CA ALA A 77 1.84 -12.91 5.71
C ALA A 77 0.60 -12.50 6.53
N LYS A 78 0.55 -11.26 7.01
CA LYS A 78 -0.61 -10.71 7.74
C LYS A 78 -1.85 -10.64 6.85
N THR A 79 -1.69 -10.16 5.62
CA THR A 79 -2.75 -10.11 4.61
C THR A 79 -3.29 -11.51 4.31
N ALA A 80 -2.39 -12.48 4.09
CA ALA A 80 -2.76 -13.87 3.87
C ALA A 80 -3.52 -14.47 5.07
N ARG A 81 -3.16 -14.09 6.30
CA ARG A 81 -3.90 -14.49 7.51
C ARG A 81 -5.32 -13.89 7.53
N ILE A 82 -5.45 -12.58 7.30
CA ILE A 82 -6.76 -11.88 7.24
C ILE A 82 -7.66 -12.55 6.19
N LEU A 83 -7.13 -12.84 5.00
CA LEU A 83 -7.87 -13.54 3.95
C LEU A 83 -8.39 -14.92 4.37
N ARG A 84 -7.66 -15.64 5.22
CA ARG A 84 -8.07 -16.97 5.70
C ARG A 84 -9.04 -16.92 6.88
N GLU A 85 -8.88 -15.94 7.77
CA GLU A 85 -9.49 -15.97 9.10
C GLU A 85 -10.62 -14.94 9.28
N GLU A 86 -10.61 -13.84 8.54
CA GLU A 86 -11.43 -12.65 8.87
C GLU A 86 -12.48 -12.31 7.80
N ASN A 87 -12.56 -13.10 6.72
CA ASN A 87 -13.55 -12.97 5.64
C ASN A 87 -13.77 -11.52 5.12
N PRO A 88 -12.72 -10.81 4.69
CA PRO A 88 -12.85 -9.42 4.24
C PRO A 88 -13.63 -9.30 2.92
N ALA A 89 -14.45 -8.25 2.80
CA ALA A 89 -15.13 -7.91 1.55
C ALA A 89 -14.23 -7.14 0.56
N ALA A 90 -13.23 -6.43 1.06
CA ALA A 90 -12.23 -5.71 0.28
C ALA A 90 -10.95 -5.54 1.10
N MET A 91 -9.81 -5.39 0.42
CA MET A 91 -8.53 -5.09 1.06
C MET A 91 -7.71 -4.14 0.20
N PHE A 92 -6.90 -3.32 0.87
CA PHE A 92 -5.84 -2.53 0.25
C PHE A 92 -4.50 -2.97 0.86
N VAL A 93 -3.54 -3.31 0.01
CA VAL A 93 -2.24 -3.84 0.42
C VAL A 93 -1.16 -3.04 -0.29
N TYR A 94 -0.18 -2.56 0.48
CA TYR A 94 0.91 -1.73 -0.01
C TYR A 94 2.25 -2.39 0.31
N PHE A 95 3.15 -2.40 -0.67
CA PHE A 95 4.51 -2.90 -0.55
C PHE A 95 5.48 -1.77 -0.90
N HIS A 96 6.52 -1.60 -0.09
CA HIS A 96 7.38 -0.41 -0.10
C HIS A 96 8.79 -0.67 -0.66
N GLN A 97 9.26 -1.93 -0.65
CA GLN A 97 10.68 -2.23 -0.86
C GLN A 97 11.21 -1.67 -2.19
N THR A 98 10.42 -1.73 -3.26
CA THR A 98 10.82 -1.26 -4.60
C THR A 98 11.10 0.24 -4.63
N ASP A 99 10.22 1.06 -4.07
CA ASP A 99 10.43 2.51 -3.98
C ASP A 99 11.64 2.86 -3.11
N ALA A 100 11.70 2.27 -1.92
CA ALA A 100 12.79 2.44 -0.99
C ALA A 100 14.16 2.09 -1.62
N THR A 101 14.21 1.02 -2.42
CA THR A 101 15.42 0.59 -3.14
C THR A 101 15.76 1.54 -4.28
N GLY A 102 14.75 1.99 -5.03
CA GLY A 102 14.92 2.98 -6.09
C GLY A 102 15.52 4.29 -5.59
N HIS A 103 15.06 4.78 -4.43
CA HIS A 103 15.65 5.95 -3.77
C HIS A 103 17.08 5.72 -3.25
N ALA A 104 17.32 4.55 -2.65
CA ALA A 104 18.60 4.25 -2.04
C ALA A 104 19.73 4.10 -3.07
N ILE A 105 19.46 3.45 -4.20
CA ILE A 105 20.52 3.04 -5.14
C ILE A 105 20.16 3.18 -6.62
N GLY A 106 18.87 3.17 -6.97
CA GLY A 106 18.41 3.63 -8.28
C GLY A 106 17.25 2.84 -8.87
N PHE A 107 16.31 3.57 -9.48
CA PHE A 107 15.24 3.06 -10.35
C PHE A 107 15.82 2.73 -11.73
N SER A 108 16.41 1.55 -11.88
CA SER A 108 16.92 1.07 -13.18
C SER A 108 17.00 -0.45 -13.21
N PRO A 109 16.71 -1.09 -14.37
CA PRO A 109 16.99 -2.51 -14.54
C PRO A 109 18.50 -2.85 -14.49
N ASP A 110 19.37 -1.85 -14.66
CA ASP A 110 20.82 -2.03 -14.53
C ASP A 110 21.31 -2.11 -13.07
N VAL A 111 20.41 -1.93 -12.09
CA VAL A 111 20.70 -2.06 -10.65
C VAL A 111 20.18 -3.42 -10.18
N PRO A 112 21.04 -4.43 -9.96
CA PRO A 112 20.61 -5.79 -9.63
C PRO A 112 19.74 -5.86 -8.38
N GLU A 113 20.05 -5.07 -7.35
CA GLU A 113 19.30 -5.03 -6.11
C GLU A 113 17.88 -4.44 -6.30
N TYR A 114 17.69 -3.54 -7.26
CA TYR A 114 16.37 -3.02 -7.63
C TYR A 114 15.54 -4.11 -8.32
N ILE A 115 16.16 -4.91 -9.20
CA ILE A 115 15.51 -6.10 -9.78
C ILE A 115 15.14 -7.11 -8.68
N SER A 116 16.05 -7.41 -7.76
CA SER A 116 15.74 -8.29 -6.62
C SER A 116 14.63 -7.75 -5.72
N ALA A 117 14.52 -6.42 -5.54
CA ALA A 117 13.39 -5.82 -4.83
C ALA A 117 12.06 -6.05 -5.56
N ILE A 118 12.05 -5.95 -6.90
CA ILE A 118 10.86 -6.27 -7.71
C ILE A 118 10.47 -7.74 -7.55
N GLU A 119 11.43 -8.66 -7.64
CA GLU A 119 11.20 -10.11 -7.48
C GLU A 119 10.68 -10.46 -6.08
N ASN A 120 11.17 -9.79 -5.04
CA ASN A 120 10.68 -9.97 -3.67
C ASN A 120 9.23 -9.51 -3.52
N VAL A 121 8.87 -8.35 -4.09
CA VAL A 121 7.49 -7.85 -4.06
C VAL A 121 6.57 -8.77 -4.89
N ASP A 122 7.02 -9.28 -6.03
CA ASP A 122 6.27 -10.27 -6.81
C ASP A 122 5.98 -11.55 -5.99
N ALA A 123 6.96 -12.07 -5.24
CA ALA A 123 6.75 -13.19 -4.33
C ALA A 123 5.75 -12.88 -3.20
N CYS A 124 5.75 -11.64 -2.69
CA CYS A 124 4.77 -11.16 -1.71
C CYS A 124 3.36 -11.12 -2.30
N VAL A 125 3.20 -10.60 -3.53
CA VAL A 125 1.94 -10.62 -4.28
C VAL A 125 1.45 -12.06 -4.46
N ASN A 126 2.30 -12.99 -4.90
CA ASN A 126 1.95 -14.40 -5.05
C ASN A 126 1.46 -15.03 -3.74
N THR A 127 2.06 -14.66 -2.60
CA THR A 127 1.63 -15.13 -1.27
C THR A 127 0.18 -14.69 -0.97
N VAL A 128 -0.16 -13.44 -1.27
CA VAL A 128 -1.51 -12.91 -1.09
C VAL A 128 -2.50 -13.58 -2.05
N LEU A 129 -2.15 -13.71 -3.33
CA LEU A 129 -3.01 -14.34 -4.34
C LEU A 129 -3.31 -15.81 -4.01
N LYS A 130 -2.30 -16.57 -3.57
CA LYS A 130 -2.50 -17.96 -3.12
C LYS A 130 -3.41 -18.04 -1.91
N ALA A 131 -3.25 -17.13 -0.95
CA ALA A 131 -4.12 -17.11 0.22
C ALA A 131 -5.59 -16.81 -0.16
N MET A 132 -5.81 -15.85 -1.07
CA MET A 132 -7.13 -15.54 -1.63
C MET A 132 -7.73 -16.77 -2.33
N GLN A 133 -6.98 -17.40 -3.23
CA GLN A 133 -7.40 -18.60 -3.98
C GLN A 133 -7.64 -19.82 -3.09
N SER A 134 -6.98 -19.91 -1.93
CA SER A 134 -7.16 -21.00 -0.96
C SER A 134 -8.39 -20.86 -0.06
N ARG A 135 -9.15 -19.76 -0.19
CA ARG A 135 -10.33 -19.54 0.64
C ARG A 135 -11.39 -20.62 0.36
N PRO A 136 -12.06 -21.17 1.40
CA PRO A 136 -13.00 -22.28 1.21
C PRO A 136 -14.13 -22.02 0.21
N ASN A 137 -14.56 -20.76 0.05
CA ASN A 137 -15.63 -20.36 -0.84
C ASN A 137 -15.15 -19.64 -2.11
N TYR A 138 -13.85 -19.67 -2.42
CA TYR A 138 -13.24 -18.90 -3.52
C TYR A 138 -13.96 -19.10 -4.87
N GLU A 139 -14.35 -20.34 -5.20
CA GLU A 139 -15.04 -20.67 -6.46
C GLU A 139 -16.41 -19.98 -6.62
N ASN A 140 -17.03 -19.53 -5.52
CA ASN A 140 -18.28 -18.79 -5.52
C ASN A 140 -18.08 -17.28 -5.26
N GLU A 141 -16.83 -16.82 -5.15
CA GLU A 141 -16.47 -15.43 -4.89
C GLU A 141 -16.06 -14.74 -6.19
N ASP A 142 -16.52 -13.50 -6.38
CA ASP A 142 -16.12 -12.66 -7.52
C ASP A 142 -15.02 -11.68 -7.08
N TRP A 143 -13.80 -12.19 -6.90
CA TRP A 143 -12.66 -11.36 -6.54
C TRP A 143 -12.20 -10.51 -7.74
N LEU A 144 -12.07 -9.21 -7.50
CA LEU A 144 -11.33 -8.30 -8.38
C LEU A 144 -9.97 -7.98 -7.76
N THR A 145 -8.91 -8.41 -8.44
CA THR A 145 -7.53 -8.04 -8.11
C THR A 145 -7.09 -6.89 -9.01
N ILE A 146 -6.66 -5.77 -8.42
CA ILE A 146 -6.04 -4.66 -9.14
C ILE A 146 -4.61 -4.50 -8.61
N ILE A 147 -3.63 -4.47 -9.52
CA ILE A 147 -2.21 -4.24 -9.19
C ILE A 147 -1.74 -3.03 -9.99
N CYS A 148 -1.23 -2.03 -9.29
CA CYS A 148 -0.68 -0.81 -9.87
C CYS A 148 0.41 -0.25 -8.97
N THR A 149 1.12 0.76 -9.46
CA THR A 149 1.94 1.65 -8.64
C THR A 149 1.39 3.07 -8.74
N ASP A 150 1.62 3.88 -7.73
CA ASP A 150 1.31 5.31 -7.72
C ASP A 150 2.30 6.12 -8.57
N HIS A 151 3.55 5.66 -8.66
CA HIS A 151 4.57 6.22 -9.55
C HIS A 151 5.60 5.19 -10.03
N GLY A 152 6.39 5.60 -11.01
CA GLY A 152 7.68 4.99 -11.38
C GLY A 152 8.83 5.84 -10.83
N GLY A 153 10.03 5.73 -11.40
CA GLY A 153 11.19 6.47 -10.92
C GLY A 153 12.25 6.68 -11.98
N LEU A 154 13.13 7.66 -11.76
CA LEU A 154 14.28 7.91 -12.61
C LEU A 154 15.51 8.23 -11.77
N LYS A 155 16.62 7.53 -12.03
CA LYS A 155 17.83 7.62 -11.19
C LYS A 155 17.45 7.30 -9.75
N ARG A 156 17.51 8.26 -8.81
CA ARG A 156 17.24 8.02 -7.38
C ARG A 156 16.05 8.83 -6.85
N GLY A 157 15.14 9.24 -7.73
CA GLY A 157 13.97 9.99 -7.32
C GLY A 157 12.83 9.93 -8.31
N HIS A 158 11.69 10.42 -7.86
CA HIS A 158 10.45 10.51 -8.63
C HIS A 158 9.85 11.93 -8.57
N SER A 159 10.64 12.95 -8.24
CA SER A 159 10.21 14.36 -8.27
C SER A 159 9.96 14.85 -9.69
N LYS A 160 9.10 15.87 -9.87
CA LYS A 160 8.67 16.41 -11.18
C LYS A 160 7.96 15.39 -12.07
N GLY A 161 7.31 14.39 -11.46
CA GLY A 161 6.77 13.21 -12.15
C GLY A 161 5.86 13.51 -13.34
N HIS A 162 5.14 14.64 -13.36
CA HIS A 162 4.23 14.99 -14.45
C HIS A 162 4.94 15.18 -15.81
N GLN A 163 6.23 15.52 -15.80
CA GLN A 163 7.03 15.84 -16.98
C GLN A 163 8.01 14.71 -17.37
N VAL A 164 8.12 13.66 -16.56
CA VAL A 164 9.11 12.59 -16.73
C VAL A 164 8.38 11.28 -17.02
N PRO A 165 8.44 10.76 -18.26
CA PRO A 165 7.70 9.55 -18.63
C PRO A 165 8.01 8.33 -17.76
N GLU A 166 9.26 8.15 -17.33
CA GLU A 166 9.70 7.04 -16.47
C GLU A 166 9.06 7.09 -15.08
N ILE A 167 8.71 8.29 -14.60
CA ILE A 167 8.03 8.48 -13.32
C ILE A 167 6.51 8.35 -13.49
N ARG A 168 5.96 8.84 -14.59
CA ARG A 168 4.50 8.85 -14.82
C ARG A 168 3.94 7.55 -15.38
N ARG A 169 4.72 6.82 -16.17
CA ARG A 169 4.26 5.61 -16.87
C ARG A 169 4.39 4.40 -15.94
N VAL A 170 3.28 4.10 -15.30
CA VAL A 170 3.12 2.93 -14.43
C VAL A 170 2.27 1.86 -15.10
N PHE A 171 2.33 0.64 -14.59
CA PHE A 171 1.45 -0.43 -15.03
C PHE A 171 0.13 -0.41 -14.26
N LEU A 172 -0.91 -0.94 -14.90
CA LEU A 172 -2.18 -1.28 -14.28
C LEU A 172 -2.58 -2.67 -14.76
N ILE A 173 -2.76 -3.58 -13.82
CA ILE A 173 -3.25 -4.93 -14.05
C ILE A 173 -4.59 -5.06 -13.34
N VAL A 174 -5.59 -5.55 -14.04
CA VAL A 174 -6.92 -5.86 -13.50
C VAL A 174 -7.16 -7.34 -13.80
N HIS A 175 -7.55 -8.12 -12.81
CA HIS A 175 -7.74 -9.57 -12.93
C HIS A 175 -8.91 -10.04 -12.07
N GLY A 176 -9.73 -10.95 -12.60
CA GLY A 176 -10.85 -11.55 -11.88
C GLY A 176 -11.92 -12.10 -12.82
N PRO A 177 -12.92 -12.83 -12.29
CA PRO A 177 -14.01 -13.39 -13.10
C PRO A 177 -14.80 -12.32 -13.87
N SER A 178 -14.95 -11.12 -13.29
CA SER A 178 -15.62 -9.97 -13.90
C SER A 178 -14.78 -9.15 -14.90
N VAL A 179 -13.55 -9.57 -15.22
CA VAL A 179 -12.61 -8.84 -16.09
C VAL A 179 -12.61 -9.38 -17.51
N THR A 180 -12.50 -8.51 -18.52
CA THR A 180 -12.29 -8.91 -19.92
C THR A 180 -10.80 -9.21 -20.15
N PRO A 181 -10.42 -10.46 -20.51
CA PRO A 181 -9.02 -10.78 -20.77
C PRO A 181 -8.46 -9.99 -21.96
N GLY A 182 -7.22 -9.54 -21.82
CA GLY A 182 -6.49 -8.83 -22.87
C GLY A 182 -5.99 -7.46 -22.42
N ARG A 183 -5.45 -6.70 -23.39
CA ARG A 183 -4.93 -5.36 -23.13
C ARG A 183 -6.08 -4.37 -22.95
N ILE A 184 -6.00 -3.53 -21.91
CA ILE A 184 -6.82 -2.32 -21.78
C ILE A 184 -6.49 -1.41 -22.97
N GLN A 185 -7.45 -1.24 -23.88
CA GLN A 185 -7.23 -0.58 -25.17
C GLN A 185 -7.04 0.94 -25.02
N GLU A 186 -7.75 1.54 -24.07
CA GLU A 186 -7.65 2.96 -23.78
C GLU A 186 -6.55 3.24 -22.76
N GLN A 187 -6.02 4.47 -22.80
CA GLN A 187 -5.12 4.93 -21.75
C GLN A 187 -5.85 4.93 -20.40
N ALA A 188 -5.29 4.20 -19.43
CA ALA A 188 -5.72 4.21 -18.05
C ALA A 188 -4.85 5.14 -17.21
N TYR A 189 -5.41 5.64 -16.11
CA TYR A 189 -4.75 6.50 -15.15
C TYR A 189 -4.92 5.94 -13.74
N VAL A 190 -4.06 6.36 -12.80
CA VAL A 190 -4.13 5.90 -11.40
C VAL A 190 -5.50 6.21 -10.78
N VAL A 191 -6.14 7.32 -11.16
CA VAL A 191 -7.49 7.68 -10.70
C VAL A 191 -8.57 6.67 -11.11
N ASP A 192 -8.35 5.89 -12.18
CA ASP A 192 -9.28 4.86 -12.65
C ASP A 192 -9.35 3.65 -11.69
N VAL A 193 -8.32 3.45 -10.86
CA VAL A 193 -8.27 2.35 -9.88
C VAL A 193 -9.44 2.45 -8.90
N THR A 194 -9.66 3.64 -8.33
CA THR A 194 -10.74 3.86 -7.36
C THR A 194 -12.11 3.68 -8.00
N ALA A 195 -12.34 4.27 -9.17
CA ALA A 195 -13.61 4.13 -9.90
C ALA A 195 -13.90 2.66 -10.25
N THR A 196 -12.88 1.92 -10.70
CA THR A 196 -13.00 0.50 -11.06
C THR A 196 -13.29 -0.38 -9.85
N ALA A 197 -12.56 -0.20 -8.75
CA ALA A 197 -12.76 -0.96 -7.52
C ALA A 197 -14.16 -0.75 -6.94
N LEU A 198 -14.63 0.50 -6.91
CA LEU A 198 -15.96 0.85 -6.41
C LEU A 198 -17.07 0.29 -7.31
N ALA A 199 -16.90 0.34 -8.63
CA ALA A 199 -17.88 -0.23 -9.55
C ALA A 199 -18.05 -1.74 -9.39
N HIS A 200 -16.96 -2.44 -9.06
CA HIS A 200 -17.01 -3.86 -8.73
C HIS A 200 -17.69 -4.12 -7.38
N LEU A 201 -17.28 -3.40 -6.34
CA LEU A 201 -17.76 -3.60 -4.98
C LEU A 201 -19.22 -3.19 -4.77
N LEU A 202 -19.64 -2.08 -5.40
CA LEU A 202 -20.94 -1.44 -5.17
C LEU A 202 -21.89 -1.55 -6.37
N GLY A 203 -21.40 -1.95 -7.54
CA GLY A 203 -22.17 -1.89 -8.78
C GLY A 203 -22.17 -0.48 -9.39
N LYS A 204 -23.29 0.24 -9.31
CA LYS A 204 -23.35 1.61 -9.85
C LYS A 204 -22.64 2.55 -8.88
N VAL A 205 -21.57 3.19 -9.34
CA VAL A 205 -20.90 4.28 -8.60
C VAL A 205 -21.79 5.52 -8.62
N ASP A 206 -21.91 6.18 -7.49
CA ASP A 206 -22.71 7.40 -7.35
C ASP A 206 -22.08 8.55 -8.17
N GLU A 207 -22.85 9.10 -9.11
CA GLU A 207 -22.44 10.20 -9.97
C GLU A 207 -22.19 11.49 -9.17
N GLN A 208 -22.80 11.63 -7.98
CA GLN A 208 -22.58 12.77 -7.09
C GLN A 208 -21.18 12.81 -6.48
N TRP A 209 -20.45 11.68 -6.48
CA TRP A 209 -19.08 11.64 -5.98
C TRP A 209 -18.08 12.31 -6.91
N GLN A 210 -18.47 12.57 -8.17
CA GLN A 210 -17.68 13.29 -9.17
C GLN A 210 -16.24 12.76 -9.26
N LEU A 211 -16.08 11.43 -9.26
CA LEU A 211 -14.76 10.82 -9.41
C LEU A 211 -14.16 11.19 -10.77
N ASP A 212 -12.90 11.61 -10.77
CA ASP A 212 -12.15 11.93 -12.00
C ASP A 212 -11.86 10.67 -12.85
N GLY A 213 -11.81 9.50 -12.20
CA GLY A 213 -11.50 8.22 -12.84
C GLY A 213 -12.70 7.56 -13.50
N LYS A 214 -12.43 6.71 -14.48
CA LYS A 214 -13.41 5.85 -15.15
C LYS A 214 -13.19 4.38 -14.83
N VAL A 215 -14.23 3.57 -15.04
CA VAL A 215 -14.13 2.11 -14.88
C VAL A 215 -13.32 1.52 -16.03
N VAL A 216 -12.31 0.71 -15.71
CA VAL A 216 -11.43 0.05 -16.69
C VAL A 216 -11.33 -1.46 -16.47
N GLY A 217 -11.21 -2.22 -17.57
CA GLY A 217 -10.97 -3.67 -17.53
C GLY A 217 -12.17 -4.57 -17.21
N LEU A 218 -13.23 -4.05 -16.58
CA LEU A 218 -14.44 -4.84 -16.29
C LEU A 218 -15.19 -5.23 -17.57
N LYS A 219 -15.87 -6.38 -17.55
CA LYS A 219 -16.83 -6.78 -18.59
C LYS A 219 -17.99 -5.78 -18.60
N ASN A 220 -18.46 -5.43 -19.79
CA ASN A 220 -19.73 -4.70 -19.92
C ASN A 220 -20.84 -5.56 -19.30
N LYS A 221 -21.52 -5.05 -18.27
CA LYS A 221 -22.75 -5.69 -17.77
C LYS A 221 -23.76 -5.65 -18.92
N LYS A 222 -24.14 -6.82 -19.43
CA LYS A 222 -25.27 -6.96 -20.35
C LYS A 222 -26.57 -6.65 -19.62
#